data_AF-A0A972L8G6-F1
#
_entry.id   AF-A0A972L8G6-F1
#
_cell.length_a   1.000
_cell.length_b   1.000
_cell.length_c   1.000
_cell.angle_alpha   90.00
_cell.angle_beta   90.00
_cell.angle_gamma   90.00
#
_symmetry.space_group_name_H-M   'P 1'
#
loop_
_entity.id
_entity.type
_entity.pdbx_description
1 polymer ?
#
loop_
_entity_poly.entity_id
_entity_poly.type
_entity_poly.pdbx_seq_one_letter_code
_entity_poly.pdbx_strand_id
1 'polypeptide(L)'
;MRRYLYLIGIAFSFFLVFIFSAWFAMRWVSSGRTVLVPDLKGKDIVRALKESGRVGLDLRVAGEEYDPVFSPKTVLRQLPPPGTRLKVDRNIEVVLSLGMRDVTIPEVRGMSLNKAEVVLKEEGLTIGRLTRAFFPGTEADTVLSQNPDPGTTHLKENRVDLLISRGGRPPVYRMPDLIGKDFDSVLALFETAGLEMGNVRYQEYEGVAENRIINQSPAFGYPVDRDHPVALVVSREGRMHSSAPIIRVRFRYRIPFGLLPVTADVFVNDRKGRRQVFSGRKFPETLLDLDLEIQGKAVVEVYLNGRKVQTREYR
;
A
#
# COMPACT_ATOMS: atom_id res chain seq x y z
N MET A 1 19.07 61.67 -96.43
CA MET A 1 18.05 61.63 -95.36
C MET A 1 16.95 60.58 -95.56
N ARG A 2 16.27 60.49 -96.71
CA ARG A 2 15.16 59.53 -96.93
C ARG A 2 15.49 58.05 -96.61
N ARG A 3 16.64 57.52 -97.03
CA ARG A 3 17.05 56.13 -96.72
C ARG A 3 17.19 55.82 -95.22
N TYR A 4 17.64 56.79 -94.42
CA TYR A 4 17.76 56.63 -92.97
C TYR A 4 16.40 56.64 -92.28
N LEU A 5 15.47 57.47 -92.74
CA LEU A 5 14.08 57.47 -92.28
C LEU A 5 13.38 56.13 -92.55
N TYR A 6 13.63 55.51 -93.70
CA TYR A 6 13.13 54.17 -94.02
C TYR A 6 13.74 53.08 -93.13
N LEU A 7 15.05 53.12 -92.87
CA LEU A 7 15.71 52.14 -91.98
C LEU A 7 15.25 52.27 -90.52
N ILE A 8 15.04 53.49 -90.03
CA ILE A 8 14.48 53.75 -88.69
C ILE A 8 13.04 53.22 -88.61
N GLY A 9 12.22 53.44 -89.64
CA GLY A 9 10.86 52.90 -89.68
C GLY A 9 10.81 51.37 -89.66
N ILE A 10 11.71 50.71 -90.40
CA ILE A 10 11.84 49.24 -90.41
C ILE A 10 12.27 48.73 -89.02
N ALA A 11 13.29 49.34 -88.41
CA ALA A 11 13.75 48.97 -87.08
C ALA A 11 12.65 49.15 -86.02
N PHE A 12 11.88 50.24 -86.10
CA PHE A 12 10.74 50.50 -85.23
C PHE A 12 9.63 49.46 -85.41
N SER A 13 9.35 49.04 -86.65
CA SER A 13 8.40 47.96 -86.93
C SER A 13 8.83 46.63 -86.30
N PHE A 14 10.10 46.24 -86.42
CA PHE A 14 10.62 45.03 -85.78
C PHE A 14 10.54 45.10 -84.26
N PHE A 15 10.81 46.28 -83.69
CA PHE A 15 10.69 46.51 -82.26
C PHE A 15 9.24 46.37 -81.76
N LEU A 16 8.27 46.89 -82.52
CA LEU A 16 6.84 46.73 -82.21
C LEU A 16 6.38 45.27 -82.33
N VAL A 17 6.82 44.55 -83.35
CA VAL A 17 6.53 43.11 -83.51
C VAL A 17 7.16 42.31 -82.37
N PHE A 18 8.37 42.66 -81.94
CA PHE A 18 9.02 42.04 -80.79
C PHE A 18 8.24 42.28 -79.49
N ILE A 19 7.81 43.52 -79.23
CA ILE A 19 6.99 43.85 -78.05
C ILE A 19 5.65 43.11 -78.11
N PHE A 20 4.99 43.09 -79.27
CA PHE A 20 3.71 42.41 -79.44
C PHE A 20 3.85 40.89 -79.28
N SER A 21 4.89 40.30 -79.86
CA SER A 21 5.22 38.88 -79.72
C SER A 21 5.56 38.53 -78.27
N ALA A 22 6.36 39.35 -77.58
CA ALA A 22 6.68 39.17 -76.17
C ALA A 22 5.43 39.30 -75.29
N TRP A 23 4.57 40.29 -75.54
CA TRP A 23 3.29 40.47 -74.85
C TRP A 23 2.34 39.31 -75.10
N PHE A 24 2.25 38.85 -76.35
CA PHE A 24 1.41 37.72 -76.75
C PHE A 24 1.90 36.40 -76.15
N ALA A 25 3.21 36.14 -76.16
CA ALA A 25 3.83 34.98 -75.52
C ALA A 25 3.62 34.99 -74.00
N MET A 26 3.79 36.14 -73.34
CA MET A 26 3.52 36.30 -71.90
C MET A 26 2.04 36.06 -71.56
N ARG A 27 1.14 36.57 -72.40
CA ARG A 27 -0.31 36.37 -72.28
C ARG A 27 -0.68 34.91 -72.56
N TRP A 28 -0.08 34.25 -73.54
CA TRP A 28 -0.32 32.84 -73.89
C TRP A 28 0.13 31.90 -72.77
N VAL A 29 1.31 32.14 -72.18
CA VAL A 29 1.82 31.38 -71.02
C VAL A 29 0.95 31.58 -69.77
N SER A 30 0.30 32.74 -69.60
CA SER A 30 -0.61 32.99 -68.48
C SER A 30 -2.06 32.53 -68.71
N SER A 31 -2.48 32.30 -69.97
CA SER A 31 -3.86 31.96 -70.38
C SER A 31 -4.24 30.48 -70.22
N GLY A 32 -3.82 29.84 -69.12
CA GLY A 32 -4.20 28.45 -68.82
C GLY A 32 -5.54 28.36 -68.07
N ARG A 33 -6.37 27.36 -68.38
CA ARG A 33 -7.56 27.04 -67.58
C ARG A 33 -7.14 26.72 -66.14
N THR A 34 -7.79 27.36 -65.18
CA THR A 34 -7.58 27.08 -63.74
C THR A 34 -8.77 26.36 -63.15
N VAL A 35 -8.50 25.52 -62.15
CA VAL A 35 -9.47 24.73 -61.41
C VAL A 35 -9.21 24.87 -59.91
N LEU A 36 -10.22 24.60 -59.10
CA LEU A 36 -10.09 24.61 -57.64
C LEU A 36 -9.60 23.24 -57.18
N VAL A 37 -8.61 23.26 -56.29
CA VAL A 37 -8.12 22.06 -55.62
C VAL A 37 -9.24 21.47 -54.75
N PRO A 38 -9.63 20.20 -54.95
CA PRO A 38 -10.64 19.54 -54.14
C PRO A 38 -10.14 19.26 -52.71
N ASP A 39 -11.06 19.05 -51.79
CA ASP A 39 -10.74 18.53 -50.45
C ASP A 39 -10.64 17.00 -50.51
N LEU A 40 -9.42 16.52 -50.30
CA LEU A 40 -9.04 15.12 -50.35
C LEU A 40 -8.81 14.53 -48.95
N LYS A 41 -8.76 15.36 -47.90
CA LYS A 41 -8.47 14.89 -46.53
C LYS A 41 -9.53 13.88 -46.07
N GLY A 42 -9.08 12.80 -45.45
CA GLY A 42 -9.93 11.72 -44.96
C GLY A 42 -10.51 10.81 -46.05
N LYS A 43 -10.15 11.03 -47.33
CA LYS A 43 -10.57 10.14 -48.42
C LYS A 43 -9.53 9.07 -48.67
N ASP A 44 -10.00 7.90 -49.07
CA ASP A 44 -9.15 6.84 -49.62
C ASP A 44 -8.46 7.31 -50.91
N ILE A 45 -7.22 6.85 -51.14
CA ILE A 45 -6.40 7.21 -52.29
C ILE A 45 -7.11 7.01 -53.64
N VAL A 46 -7.91 5.96 -53.80
CA VAL A 46 -8.65 5.68 -55.05
C VAL A 46 -9.72 6.75 -55.27
N ARG A 47 -10.42 7.15 -54.20
CA ARG A 47 -11.42 8.22 -54.27
C ARG A 47 -10.76 9.57 -54.53
N ALA A 48 -9.63 9.84 -53.87
CA ALA A 48 -8.88 11.08 -54.04
C ALA A 48 -8.38 11.23 -55.49
N LEU A 49 -7.83 10.17 -56.08
CA LEU A 49 -7.38 10.14 -57.47
C LEU A 49 -8.53 10.40 -58.45
N LYS A 50 -9.70 9.82 -58.20
CA LYS A 50 -10.90 10.04 -59.03
C LYS A 50 -11.38 11.49 -58.96
N GLU A 51 -11.32 12.11 -57.79
CA GLU A 51 -11.77 13.49 -57.61
C GLU A 51 -10.79 14.51 -58.17
N SER A 52 -9.48 14.30 -58.00
CA SER A 52 -8.46 15.15 -58.62
C SER A 52 -8.48 15.03 -60.14
N GLY A 53 -8.60 13.81 -60.67
CA GLY A 53 -8.66 13.56 -62.12
C GLY A 53 -9.87 14.20 -62.79
N ARG A 54 -11.03 14.29 -62.11
CA ARG A 54 -12.23 14.98 -62.62
C ARG A 54 -12.03 16.47 -62.86
N VAL A 55 -11.13 17.11 -62.10
CA VAL A 55 -10.78 18.52 -62.28
C VAL A 55 -9.49 18.69 -63.10
N GLY A 56 -8.91 17.62 -63.62
CA GLY A 56 -7.67 17.67 -64.41
C GLY A 56 -6.45 18.01 -63.56
N LEU A 57 -6.43 17.57 -62.30
CA LEU A 57 -5.27 17.65 -61.42
C LEU A 57 -4.74 16.25 -61.16
N ASP A 58 -3.43 16.10 -61.25
CA ASP A 58 -2.75 14.85 -60.95
C ASP A 58 -2.48 14.75 -59.45
N LEU A 59 -2.49 13.53 -58.93
CA LEU A 59 -2.23 13.28 -57.51
C LEU A 59 -0.88 12.60 -57.36
N ARG A 60 -0.03 13.16 -56.48
CA ARG A 60 1.30 12.64 -56.16
C ARG A 60 1.38 12.31 -54.67
N VAL A 61 1.85 11.12 -54.32
CA VAL A 61 2.13 10.78 -52.93
C VAL A 61 3.50 11.36 -52.56
N ALA A 62 3.50 12.30 -51.62
CA ALA A 62 4.71 12.95 -51.12
C ALA A 62 5.31 12.21 -49.91
N GLY A 63 4.50 11.41 -49.20
CA GLY A 63 4.96 10.62 -48.07
C GLY A 63 3.84 9.77 -47.46
N GLU A 64 4.22 8.99 -46.45
CA GLU A 64 3.30 8.19 -45.65
C GLU A 64 3.66 8.36 -44.16
N GLU A 65 2.65 8.42 -43.29
CA GLU A 65 2.83 8.61 -41.84
C GLU A 65 1.85 7.75 -41.06
N TYR A 66 2.23 7.33 -39.85
CA TYR A 66 1.33 6.62 -38.94
C TYR A 66 0.30 7.59 -38.35
N ASP A 67 -0.96 7.16 -38.34
CA ASP A 67 -2.07 7.90 -37.76
C ASP A 67 -3.07 6.93 -37.12
N PRO A 68 -3.40 7.09 -35.82
CA PRO A 68 -4.28 6.16 -35.11
C PRO A 68 -5.77 6.33 -35.47
N VAL A 69 -6.14 7.41 -36.17
CA VAL A 69 -7.54 7.75 -36.49
C VAL A 69 -7.90 7.28 -37.90
N PHE A 70 -7.04 7.54 -38.86
CA PHE A 70 -7.28 7.23 -40.27
C PHE A 70 -6.72 5.86 -40.64
N SER A 71 -7.55 5.03 -41.29
CA SER A 71 -7.14 3.74 -41.83
C SER A 71 -6.02 3.87 -42.88
N PRO A 72 -5.23 2.80 -43.12
CA PRO A 72 -4.18 2.81 -44.13
C PRO A 72 -4.68 3.31 -45.50
N LYS A 73 -3.81 4.03 -46.24
CA LYS A 73 -4.08 4.61 -47.57
C LYS A 73 -5.14 5.71 -47.62
N THR A 74 -5.50 6.27 -46.46
CA THR A 74 -6.33 7.48 -46.36
C THR A 74 -5.46 8.75 -46.40
N VAL A 75 -5.91 9.81 -47.06
CA VAL A 75 -5.19 11.10 -47.14
C VAL A 75 -5.23 11.82 -45.78
N LEU A 76 -4.07 12.04 -45.17
CA LEU A 76 -3.91 12.78 -43.90
C LEU A 76 -3.85 14.30 -44.14
N ARG A 77 -3.08 14.69 -45.15
CA ARG A 77 -2.88 16.08 -45.55
C ARG A 77 -2.64 16.17 -47.05
N GLN A 78 -2.92 17.34 -47.58
CA GLN A 78 -2.69 17.67 -48.98
C GLN A 78 -2.00 19.03 -49.10
N LEU A 79 -1.29 19.22 -50.21
CA LEU A 79 -0.73 20.49 -50.62
C LEU A 79 -0.87 20.63 -52.15
N PRO A 80 -1.40 21.76 -52.67
CA PRO A 80 -1.95 22.92 -51.96
C PRO A 80 -3.24 22.63 -51.17
N PRO A 81 -3.65 23.53 -50.25
CA PRO A 81 -4.88 23.36 -49.48
C PRO A 81 -6.13 23.43 -50.39
N PRO A 82 -7.27 22.87 -49.94
CA PRO A 82 -8.52 22.90 -50.69
C PRO A 82 -8.94 24.33 -51.08
N GLY A 83 -9.53 24.49 -52.27
CA GLY A 83 -9.96 25.79 -52.80
C GLY A 83 -8.84 26.63 -53.43
N THR A 84 -7.57 26.19 -53.36
CA THR A 84 -6.48 26.83 -54.10
C THR A 84 -6.73 26.76 -55.61
N ARG A 85 -6.41 27.81 -56.36
CA ARG A 85 -6.48 27.80 -57.82
C ARG A 85 -5.19 27.25 -58.42
N LEU A 86 -5.30 26.14 -59.14
CA LEU A 86 -4.20 25.56 -59.90
C LEU A 86 -4.55 25.54 -61.39
N LYS A 87 -3.52 25.62 -62.23
CA LYS A 87 -3.67 25.29 -63.66
C LYS A 87 -3.96 23.79 -63.78
N VAL A 88 -4.70 23.40 -64.81
CA VAL A 88 -4.86 21.98 -65.20
C VAL A 88 -3.47 21.36 -65.42
N ASP A 89 -3.36 20.04 -65.23
CA ASP A 89 -2.13 19.23 -65.31
C ASP A 89 -1.09 19.59 -64.23
N ARG A 90 -1.55 20.13 -63.10
CA ARG A 90 -0.73 20.37 -61.91
C ARG A 90 -0.97 19.29 -60.87
N ASN A 91 0.05 19.09 -60.05
CA ASN A 91 0.05 18.05 -59.03
C ASN A 91 -0.52 18.58 -57.71
N ILE A 92 -1.32 17.74 -57.06
CA ILE A 92 -1.63 17.82 -55.64
C ILE A 92 -0.77 16.77 -54.94
N GLU A 93 0.04 17.21 -54.00
CA GLU A 93 0.81 16.33 -53.14
C GLU A 93 -0.04 15.90 -51.95
N VAL A 94 -0.04 14.61 -51.64
CA VAL A 94 -0.74 14.05 -50.47
C VAL A 94 0.20 13.23 -49.60
N VAL A 95 -0.05 13.24 -48.29
CA VAL A 95 0.55 12.31 -47.34
C VAL A 95 -0.51 11.31 -46.93
N LEU A 96 -0.21 10.02 -47.03
CA LEU A 96 -1.14 8.94 -46.71
C LEU A 96 -0.94 8.40 -45.29
N SER A 97 -2.00 7.87 -44.71
CA SER A 97 -1.95 7.13 -43.45
C SER A 97 -1.36 5.75 -43.68
N LEU A 98 -0.45 5.34 -42.81
CA LEU A 98 -0.03 3.94 -42.61
C LEU A 98 -0.95 3.19 -41.65
N GLY A 99 -1.93 3.87 -41.05
CA GLY A 99 -2.74 3.38 -39.94
C GLY A 99 -2.01 3.49 -38.61
N MET A 100 -2.49 2.75 -37.62
CA MET A 100 -1.84 2.66 -36.31
C MET A 100 -0.49 1.95 -36.45
N ARG A 101 0.51 2.40 -35.69
CA ARG A 101 1.83 1.75 -35.68
C ARG A 101 1.69 0.32 -35.16
N ASP A 102 2.19 -0.65 -35.93
CA ASP A 102 2.23 -2.04 -35.51
C ASP A 102 3.29 -2.21 -34.43
N VAL A 103 2.83 -2.49 -33.22
CA VAL A 103 3.69 -2.88 -32.10
C VAL A 103 3.62 -4.39 -31.95
N THR A 104 4.78 -5.03 -31.82
CA THR A 104 4.89 -6.46 -31.59
C THR A 104 5.06 -6.71 -30.10
N ILE A 105 4.27 -7.61 -29.52
CA ILE A 105 4.40 -7.95 -28.11
C ILE A 105 5.72 -8.70 -27.85
N PRO A 106 6.60 -8.21 -26.97
CA PRO A 106 7.83 -8.92 -26.61
C PRO A 106 7.52 -10.09 -25.67
N GLU A 107 8.48 -11.03 -25.59
CA GLU A 107 8.48 -12.08 -24.57
C GLU A 107 9.00 -11.50 -23.24
N VAL A 108 8.15 -11.51 -22.22
CA VAL A 108 8.47 -11.04 -20.86
C VAL A 108 8.27 -12.11 -19.79
N ARG A 109 7.83 -13.33 -20.14
CA ARG A 109 7.72 -14.43 -19.18
C ARG A 109 9.10 -14.79 -18.63
N GLY A 110 9.14 -15.10 -17.33
CA GLY A 110 10.37 -15.38 -16.59
C GLY A 110 11.19 -14.14 -16.24
N MET A 111 10.82 -12.94 -16.70
CA MET A 111 11.46 -11.71 -16.26
C MET A 111 10.90 -11.24 -14.91
N SER A 112 11.64 -10.42 -14.18
CA SER A 112 11.09 -9.66 -13.06
C SER A 112 10.12 -8.59 -13.57
N LEU A 113 9.13 -8.23 -12.75
CA LEU A 113 8.13 -7.20 -13.08
C LEU A 113 8.79 -5.89 -13.54
N ASN A 114 9.83 -5.44 -12.83
CA ASN A 114 10.55 -4.21 -13.17
C ASN A 114 11.23 -4.31 -14.55
N LYS A 115 11.82 -5.46 -14.89
CA LYS A 115 12.45 -5.66 -16.20
C LYS A 115 11.41 -5.75 -17.30
N ALA A 116 10.31 -6.47 -17.07
CA ALA A 116 9.19 -6.56 -18.00
C ALA A 116 8.60 -5.18 -18.30
N GLU A 117 8.43 -4.33 -17.29
CA GLU A 117 7.92 -2.96 -17.46
C GLU A 117 8.82 -2.12 -18.37
N VAL A 118 10.15 -2.19 -18.19
CA VAL A 118 11.10 -1.48 -19.06
C VAL A 118 10.99 -1.96 -20.51
N VAL A 119 11.00 -3.27 -20.73
CA VAL A 119 10.91 -3.87 -22.07
C VAL A 119 9.60 -3.51 -22.76
N LEU A 120 8.47 -3.55 -22.05
CA LEU A 120 7.17 -3.15 -22.59
C LEU A 120 7.15 -1.67 -22.97
N LYS A 121 7.71 -0.81 -22.11
CA LYS A 121 7.75 0.63 -22.35
C LYS A 121 8.61 1.02 -23.55
N GLU A 122 9.71 0.32 -23.79
CA GLU A 122 10.58 0.52 -24.97
C GLU A 122 9.82 0.27 -26.29
N GLU A 123 8.88 -0.67 -26.28
CA GLU A 123 7.99 -0.96 -27.42
C GLU A 123 6.76 -0.05 -27.50
N GLY A 124 6.60 0.89 -26.56
CA GLY A 124 5.41 1.74 -26.46
C GLY A 124 4.17 1.01 -25.94
N LEU A 125 4.37 -0.10 -25.24
CA LEU A 125 3.34 -0.87 -24.56
C LEU A 125 3.23 -0.46 -23.10
N THR A 126 2.04 -0.67 -22.54
CA THR A 126 1.76 -0.44 -21.12
C THR A 126 1.28 -1.72 -20.45
N ILE A 127 1.52 -1.84 -19.14
CA ILE A 127 0.97 -2.95 -18.37
C ILE A 127 -0.54 -2.71 -18.20
N GLY A 128 -1.34 -3.71 -18.57
CA GLY A 128 -2.78 -3.74 -18.37
C GLY A 128 -3.13 -4.28 -17.00
N ARG A 129 -3.88 -5.39 -16.95
CA ARG A 129 -4.26 -6.06 -15.71
C ARG A 129 -3.07 -6.81 -15.12
N LEU A 130 -2.74 -6.48 -13.87
CA LEU A 130 -1.72 -7.16 -13.08
C LEU A 130 -2.39 -8.11 -12.08
N THR A 131 -2.20 -9.42 -12.26
CA THR A 131 -2.72 -10.45 -11.35
C THR A 131 -1.56 -11.12 -10.61
N ARG A 132 -1.78 -11.53 -9.35
CA ARG A 132 -0.73 -12.17 -8.53
C ARG A 132 -1.19 -13.55 -8.03
N ALA A 133 -0.34 -14.57 -8.18
CA ALA A 133 -0.63 -15.93 -7.72
C ALA A 133 0.58 -16.56 -7.01
N PHE A 134 0.34 -17.43 -6.04
CA PHE A 134 1.40 -18.24 -5.45
C PHE A 134 1.83 -19.32 -6.44
N PHE A 135 3.13 -19.40 -6.69
CA PHE A 135 3.71 -20.37 -7.61
C PHE A 135 5.01 -20.94 -7.01
N PRO A 136 5.02 -22.22 -6.61
CA PRO A 136 6.18 -22.83 -5.98
C PRO A 136 7.34 -22.93 -6.95
N GLY A 137 8.57 -22.69 -6.47
CA GLY A 137 9.78 -22.77 -7.29
C GLY A 137 10.07 -21.54 -8.16
N THR A 138 9.31 -20.46 -8.01
CA THR A 138 9.58 -19.18 -8.68
C THR A 138 9.71 -18.06 -7.66
N GLU A 139 10.63 -17.14 -7.89
CA GLU A 139 10.81 -15.96 -7.03
C GLU A 139 9.56 -15.07 -7.06
N ALA A 140 9.37 -14.29 -6.00
CA ALA A 140 8.34 -13.25 -6.00
C ALA A 140 8.62 -12.21 -7.10
N ASP A 141 7.57 -11.59 -7.60
CA ASP A 141 7.62 -10.56 -8.64
C ASP A 141 8.15 -11.02 -10.01
N THR A 142 8.20 -12.33 -10.26
CA THR A 142 8.51 -12.89 -11.59
C THR A 142 7.24 -13.04 -12.44
N VAL A 143 7.30 -12.71 -13.72
CA VAL A 143 6.21 -12.90 -14.68
C VAL A 143 6.03 -14.40 -14.99
N LEU A 144 4.88 -14.93 -14.62
CA LEU A 144 4.47 -16.31 -14.88
C LEU A 144 3.80 -16.47 -16.24
N SER A 145 2.95 -15.52 -16.60
CA SER A 145 2.29 -15.49 -17.90
C SER A 145 2.03 -14.07 -18.34
N GLN A 146 1.91 -13.88 -19.65
CA GLN A 146 1.51 -12.63 -20.27
C GLN A 146 0.30 -12.88 -21.18
N ASN A 147 -0.49 -11.85 -21.41
CA ASN A 147 -1.53 -11.85 -22.43
C ASN A 147 -1.62 -10.43 -23.02
N PRO A 148 -1.49 -10.23 -24.32
CA PRO A 148 -1.40 -11.25 -25.39
C PRO A 148 -0.09 -12.05 -25.41
N ASP A 149 -0.07 -13.13 -26.19
CA ASP A 149 1.12 -13.95 -26.40
C ASP A 149 2.23 -13.16 -27.13
N PRO A 150 3.52 -13.50 -26.89
CA PRO A 150 4.64 -12.92 -27.61
C PRO A 150 4.48 -13.03 -29.13
N GLY A 151 4.89 -11.99 -29.86
CA GLY A 151 4.75 -11.92 -31.31
C GLY A 151 3.38 -11.46 -31.81
N THR A 152 2.39 -11.30 -30.92
CA THR A 152 1.09 -10.72 -31.29
C THR A 152 1.26 -9.27 -31.79
N THR A 153 0.58 -8.92 -32.87
CA THR A 153 0.57 -7.58 -33.50
C THR A 153 -0.83 -6.96 -33.53
N HIS A 154 -0.95 -5.70 -33.99
CA HIS A 154 -2.22 -4.98 -34.21
C HIS A 154 -3.11 -4.83 -32.97
N LEU A 155 -2.54 -4.45 -31.83
CA LEU A 155 -3.31 -4.28 -30.60
C LEU A 155 -4.14 -3.00 -30.59
N LYS A 156 -5.43 -3.13 -30.29
CA LYS A 156 -6.32 -1.97 -30.13
C LYS A 156 -5.91 -1.03 -29.00
N GLU A 157 -5.25 -1.54 -27.95
CA GLU A 157 -5.00 -0.77 -26.72
C GLU A 157 -3.53 -0.74 -26.26
N ASN A 158 -2.56 -1.24 -27.04
CA ASN A 158 -1.12 -1.28 -26.66
C ASN A 158 -0.87 -1.71 -25.20
N ARG A 159 -1.60 -2.74 -24.74
CA ARG A 159 -1.58 -3.23 -23.36
C ARG A 159 -1.21 -4.70 -23.28
N VAL A 160 -0.50 -5.05 -22.22
CA VAL A 160 -0.16 -6.44 -21.86
C VAL A 160 -0.56 -6.71 -20.42
N ASP A 161 -1.47 -7.66 -20.23
CA ASP A 161 -1.83 -8.22 -18.93
C ASP A 161 -0.74 -9.18 -18.47
N LEU A 162 -0.42 -9.16 -17.17
CA LEU A 162 0.63 -9.99 -16.59
C LEU A 162 0.11 -10.76 -15.38
N LEU A 163 0.47 -12.04 -15.29
CA LEU A 163 0.36 -12.84 -14.08
C LEU A 163 1.73 -12.91 -13.42
N ILE A 164 1.80 -12.50 -12.15
CA ILE A 164 3.03 -12.37 -11.38
C ILE A 164 3.06 -13.37 -10.24
N SER A 165 4.23 -13.94 -9.99
CA SER A 165 4.50 -14.83 -8.87
C SER A 165 4.50 -14.08 -7.54
N ARG A 166 3.83 -14.63 -6.53
CA ARG A 166 3.96 -14.25 -5.12
C ARG A 166 5.02 -15.06 -4.39
N GLY A 167 5.78 -15.89 -5.11
CA GLY A 167 6.61 -16.93 -4.53
C GLY A 167 5.82 -18.19 -4.19
N GLY A 168 6.50 -19.13 -3.53
CA GLY A 168 5.84 -20.29 -2.93
C GLY A 168 4.84 -19.89 -1.84
N ARG A 169 3.86 -20.75 -1.56
CA ARG A 169 3.01 -20.56 -0.39
C ARG A 169 3.87 -20.61 0.87
N PRO A 170 3.66 -19.72 1.84
CA PRO A 170 4.32 -19.84 3.13
C PRO A 170 3.99 -21.21 3.76
N PRO A 171 4.94 -21.81 4.49
CA PRO A 171 4.68 -23.07 5.19
C PRO A 171 3.56 -22.86 6.21
N VAL A 172 2.62 -23.81 6.25
CA VAL A 172 1.57 -23.88 7.27
C VAL A 172 1.96 -24.98 8.24
N TYR A 173 2.06 -24.63 9.52
CA TYR A 173 2.36 -25.52 10.62
C TYR A 173 1.05 -25.94 11.31
N ARG A 174 1.12 -27.03 12.09
CA ARG A 174 0.03 -27.43 12.99
C ARG A 174 0.36 -26.94 14.38
N MET A 175 -0.59 -26.26 15.01
CA MET A 175 -0.44 -25.75 16.37
C MET A 175 -0.19 -26.92 17.34
N PRO A 176 0.96 -26.99 18.02
CA PRO A 176 1.22 -28.03 19.01
C PRO A 176 0.38 -27.80 20.29
N ASP A 177 0.33 -28.83 21.13
CA ASP A 177 -0.22 -28.70 22.47
C ASP A 177 0.87 -28.14 23.41
N LEU A 178 0.64 -26.91 23.85
CA LEU A 178 1.50 -26.12 24.71
C LEU A 178 1.05 -26.16 26.17
N ILE A 179 -0.11 -26.75 26.46
CA ILE A 179 -0.65 -26.78 27.83
C ILE A 179 0.31 -27.52 28.77
N GLY A 180 0.58 -26.92 29.92
CA GLY A 180 1.53 -27.39 30.92
C GLY A 180 3.01 -27.21 30.56
N LYS A 181 3.34 -26.72 29.36
CA LYS A 181 4.73 -26.40 29.00
C LYS A 181 5.18 -25.13 29.72
N ASP A 182 6.49 -25.05 29.91
CA ASP A 182 7.16 -23.87 30.44
C ASP A 182 7.12 -22.74 29.40
N PHE A 183 6.72 -21.54 29.83
CA PHE A 183 6.50 -20.41 28.92
C PHE A 183 7.81 -19.95 28.25
N ASP A 184 8.92 -19.86 28.97
CA ASP A 184 10.21 -19.40 28.42
C ASP A 184 10.74 -20.37 27.36
N SER A 185 10.59 -21.67 27.60
CA SER A 185 10.93 -22.72 26.64
C SER A 185 10.11 -22.62 25.35
N VAL A 186 8.82 -22.27 25.47
CA VAL A 186 7.93 -22.08 24.31
C VAL A 186 8.27 -20.79 23.58
N LEU A 187 8.57 -19.71 24.29
CA LEU A 187 8.98 -18.44 23.68
C LEU A 187 10.23 -18.63 22.79
N ALA A 188 11.26 -19.31 23.29
CA ALA A 188 12.47 -19.60 22.51
C ALA A 188 12.20 -20.46 21.26
N LEU A 189 11.26 -21.41 21.36
CA LEU A 189 10.84 -22.23 20.22
C LEU A 189 10.14 -21.39 19.15
N PHE A 190 9.28 -20.46 19.56
CA PHE A 190 8.54 -19.57 18.66
C PHE A 190 9.48 -18.60 17.93
N GLU A 191 10.46 -18.02 18.63
CA GLU A 191 11.50 -17.19 18.03
C GLU A 191 12.33 -17.97 16.99
N THR A 192 12.72 -19.20 17.32
CA THR A 192 13.48 -20.06 16.39
C THR A 192 12.65 -20.46 15.17
N ALA A 193 11.34 -20.66 15.33
CA ALA A 193 10.43 -21.00 14.25
C ALA A 193 10.00 -19.79 13.40
N GLY A 194 10.29 -18.56 13.86
CA GLY A 194 9.80 -17.33 13.23
C GLY A 194 8.28 -17.20 13.28
N LEU A 195 7.67 -17.68 14.37
CA LEU A 195 6.23 -17.54 14.64
C LEU A 195 6.00 -16.32 15.52
N GLU A 196 4.97 -15.53 15.20
CA GLU A 196 4.63 -14.37 16.00
C GLU A 196 3.90 -14.75 17.30
N MET A 197 4.42 -14.25 18.42
CA MET A 197 3.75 -14.32 19.71
C MET A 197 2.70 -13.21 19.80
N GLY A 198 1.46 -13.62 20.08
CA GLY A 198 0.34 -12.72 20.31
C GLY A 198 0.25 -12.26 21.77
N ASN A 199 -0.99 -12.13 22.26
CA ASN A 199 -1.24 -11.68 23.62
C ASN A 199 -0.87 -12.75 24.65
N VAL A 200 0.02 -12.41 25.59
CA VAL A 200 0.35 -13.25 26.76
C VAL A 200 -0.31 -12.65 28.00
N ARG A 201 -1.17 -13.44 28.66
CA ARG A 201 -1.83 -13.03 29.91
C ARG A 201 -1.37 -13.89 31.06
N TYR A 202 -1.14 -13.29 32.22
CA TYR A 202 -0.83 -14.02 33.45
C TYR A 202 -2.06 -14.14 34.34
N GLN A 203 -2.38 -15.36 34.77
CA GLN A 203 -3.57 -15.67 35.57
C GLN A 203 -3.21 -16.54 36.78
N GLU A 204 -3.79 -16.21 37.93
CA GLU A 204 -3.67 -17.04 39.14
C GLU A 204 -4.36 -18.37 38.92
N TYR A 205 -3.65 -19.47 39.14
CA TYR A 205 -4.18 -20.82 38.91
C TYR A 205 -3.66 -21.77 39.98
N GLU A 206 -4.55 -22.21 40.87
CA GLU A 206 -4.20 -23.17 41.92
C GLU A 206 -3.89 -24.55 41.34
N GLY A 207 -2.90 -25.23 41.91
CA GLY A 207 -2.54 -26.60 41.50
C GLY A 207 -1.65 -26.70 40.26
N VAL A 208 -1.22 -25.58 39.68
CA VAL A 208 -0.25 -25.56 38.57
C VAL A 208 0.96 -24.72 38.98
N ALA A 209 2.17 -25.22 38.70
CA ALA A 209 3.40 -24.49 38.95
C ALA A 209 3.40 -23.13 38.22
N GLU A 210 4.11 -22.14 38.74
CA GLU A 210 4.29 -20.85 38.05
C GLU A 210 4.97 -21.03 36.68
N ASN A 211 4.72 -20.09 35.77
CA ASN A 211 5.31 -20.04 34.43
C ASN A 211 4.87 -21.17 33.50
N ARG A 212 3.68 -21.76 33.74
CA ARG A 212 3.11 -22.82 32.92
C ARG A 212 1.99 -22.29 32.06
N ILE A 213 1.96 -22.71 30.80
CA ILE A 213 0.86 -22.36 29.91
C ILE A 213 -0.39 -23.13 30.35
N ILE A 214 -1.45 -22.41 30.68
CA ILE A 214 -2.74 -22.98 31.10
C ILE A 214 -3.81 -22.83 30.02
N ASN A 215 -3.59 -21.97 29.03
CA ASN A 215 -4.45 -21.83 27.86
C ASN A 215 -3.63 -21.38 26.65
N GLN A 216 -4.05 -21.82 25.46
CA GLN A 216 -3.48 -21.42 24.19
C GLN A 216 -4.59 -21.08 23.19
N SER A 217 -4.31 -20.12 22.32
CA SER A 217 -5.11 -19.83 21.14
C SER A 217 -4.17 -19.51 19.98
N PRO A 218 -4.24 -20.23 18.85
CA PRO A 218 -5.24 -21.25 18.52
C PRO A 218 -5.10 -22.57 19.28
N ALA A 219 -6.16 -23.39 19.23
CA ALA A 219 -6.17 -24.72 19.85
C ALA A 219 -5.23 -25.71 19.12
N PHE A 220 -4.89 -26.80 19.81
CA PHE A 220 -4.10 -27.89 19.23
C PHE A 220 -4.64 -28.36 17.87
N GLY A 221 -3.75 -28.55 16.91
CA GLY A 221 -4.06 -29.01 15.55
C GLY A 221 -4.56 -27.91 14.61
N TYR A 222 -4.84 -26.70 15.09
CA TYR A 222 -5.22 -25.58 14.24
C TYR A 222 -4.06 -25.21 13.28
N PRO A 223 -4.34 -24.93 11.99
CA PRO A 223 -3.30 -24.52 11.04
C PRO A 223 -2.81 -23.10 11.34
N VAL A 224 -1.51 -22.92 11.53
CA VAL A 224 -0.87 -21.63 11.78
C VAL A 224 0.20 -21.36 10.73
N ASP A 225 0.20 -20.17 10.15
CA ASP A 225 1.30 -19.67 9.33
C ASP A 225 2.15 -18.68 10.17
N ARG A 226 3.19 -18.11 9.55
CA ARG A 226 4.10 -17.19 10.24
C ARG A 226 3.43 -15.90 10.73
N ASP A 227 2.37 -15.47 10.06
CA ASP A 227 1.68 -14.21 10.34
C ASP A 227 0.50 -14.41 11.31
N HIS A 228 0.32 -15.63 11.84
CA HIS A 228 -0.77 -15.98 12.74
C HIS A 228 -0.33 -15.85 14.21
N PRO A 229 -0.80 -14.84 14.97
CA PRO A 229 -0.36 -14.63 16.34
C PRO A 229 -0.90 -15.71 17.28
N VAL A 230 -0.03 -16.25 18.13
CA VAL A 230 -0.42 -17.22 19.17
C VAL A 230 -0.56 -16.51 20.52
N ALA A 231 -1.76 -16.51 21.06
CA ALA A 231 -2.04 -16.00 22.40
C ALA A 231 -1.94 -17.11 23.44
N LEU A 232 -1.34 -16.80 24.59
CA LEU A 232 -1.14 -17.74 25.69
C LEU A 232 -1.68 -17.15 27.00
N VAL A 233 -2.16 -18.02 27.88
CA VAL A 233 -2.38 -17.71 29.28
C VAL A 233 -1.40 -18.50 30.12
N VAL A 234 -0.65 -17.82 30.97
CA VAL A 234 0.43 -18.37 31.79
C VAL A 234 0.02 -18.31 33.26
N SER A 235 0.26 -19.39 33.99
CA SER A 235 0.03 -19.46 35.43
C SER A 235 0.97 -18.52 36.18
N ARG A 236 0.42 -17.81 37.15
CA ARG A 236 1.19 -17.14 38.21
C ARG A 236 0.74 -17.65 39.56
N GLU A 237 1.62 -17.60 40.55
CA GLU A 237 1.26 -17.99 41.92
C GLU A 237 0.13 -17.10 42.43
N GLY A 238 -0.95 -17.73 42.89
CA GLY A 238 -2.03 -17.02 43.57
C GLY A 238 -1.48 -16.46 44.87
N ARG A 239 -1.50 -15.13 45.04
CA ARG A 239 -1.29 -14.57 46.38
C ARG A 239 -2.43 -15.05 47.24
N MET A 240 -2.18 -16.02 48.13
CA MET A 240 -3.09 -16.39 49.20
C MET A 240 -3.47 -15.11 49.96
N HIS A 241 -4.60 -14.50 49.60
CA HIS A 241 -5.21 -13.44 50.38
C HIS A 241 -5.84 -14.08 51.63
N SER A 242 -5.02 -14.48 52.59
CA SER A 242 -5.47 -14.70 53.96
C SER A 242 -5.51 -13.34 54.67
N SER A 243 -6.45 -12.47 54.28
CA SER A 243 -6.88 -11.39 55.16
C SER A 243 -7.64 -12.05 56.32
N ALA A 244 -6.94 -12.42 57.38
CA ALA A 244 -7.61 -12.77 58.63
C ALA A 244 -8.56 -11.63 59.01
N PRO A 245 -9.81 -11.91 59.40
CA PRO A 245 -10.81 -10.89 59.65
C PRO A 245 -10.32 -9.91 60.71
N ILE A 246 -10.66 -8.63 60.52
CA ILE A 246 -10.46 -7.59 61.53
C ILE A 246 -11.64 -7.66 62.50
N ILE A 247 -11.37 -7.95 63.77
CA ILE A 247 -12.38 -8.07 64.82
C ILE A 247 -12.14 -6.96 65.84
N ARG A 248 -13.22 -6.33 66.30
CA ARG A 248 -13.18 -5.39 67.43
C ARG A 248 -13.51 -6.14 68.72
N VAL A 249 -12.60 -6.12 69.68
CA VAL A 249 -12.78 -6.77 70.98
C VAL A 249 -12.77 -5.74 72.08
N ARG A 250 -13.74 -5.83 73.01
CA ARG A 250 -13.77 -4.97 74.19
C ARG A 250 -12.89 -5.57 75.29
N PHE A 251 -11.80 -4.90 75.58
CA PHE A 251 -10.83 -5.29 76.61
C PHE A 251 -11.05 -4.49 77.89
N ARG A 252 -11.26 -5.22 78.99
CA ARG A 252 -11.43 -4.63 80.32
C ARG A 252 -10.35 -5.07 81.28
N TYR A 253 -9.72 -4.12 81.96
CA TYR A 253 -8.72 -4.37 82.98
C TYR A 253 -8.87 -3.41 84.15
N ARG A 254 -8.97 -3.92 85.38
CA ARG A 254 -9.01 -3.08 86.59
C ARG A 254 -7.59 -2.92 87.12
N ILE A 255 -7.16 -1.67 87.30
CA ILE A 255 -5.89 -1.37 87.96
C ILE A 255 -5.97 -1.90 89.40
N PRO A 256 -5.01 -2.73 89.85
CA PRO A 256 -5.02 -3.28 91.20
C PRO A 256 -5.02 -2.19 92.28
N PHE A 257 -5.52 -2.55 93.47
CA PHE A 257 -5.46 -1.69 94.65
C PHE A 257 -4.01 -1.24 94.96
N GLY A 258 -3.88 0.00 95.42
CA GLY A 258 -2.60 0.63 95.73
C GLY A 258 -2.81 2.05 96.27
N LEU A 259 -1.73 2.68 96.71
CA LEU A 259 -1.77 4.04 97.28
C LEU A 259 -1.39 5.13 96.27
N LEU A 260 -0.68 4.78 95.21
CA LEU A 260 -0.14 5.73 94.24
C LEU A 260 -0.61 5.42 92.82
N PRO A 261 -0.76 6.44 91.94
CA PRO A 261 -0.99 6.22 90.53
C PRO A 261 0.12 5.41 89.88
N VAL A 262 -0.24 4.56 88.93
CA VAL A 262 0.70 3.74 88.14
C VAL A 262 0.61 4.14 86.67
N THR A 263 1.72 4.05 85.94
CA THR A 263 1.70 4.12 84.48
C THR A 263 1.23 2.79 83.93
N ALA A 264 0.12 2.79 83.19
CA ALA A 264 -0.45 1.62 82.55
C ALA A 264 -0.23 1.68 81.04
N ASP A 265 0.38 0.64 80.48
CA ASP A 265 0.60 0.46 79.05
C ASP A 265 -0.08 -0.81 78.57
N VAL A 266 -0.82 -0.74 77.47
CA VAL A 266 -1.48 -1.91 76.86
C VAL A 266 -0.95 -2.09 75.44
N PHE A 267 -0.52 -3.31 75.12
CA PHE A 267 -0.01 -3.70 73.82
C PHE A 267 -0.91 -4.78 73.19
N VAL A 268 -1.11 -4.69 71.88
CA VAL A 268 -1.72 -5.74 71.05
C VAL A 268 -0.63 -6.30 70.16
N ASN A 269 -0.48 -7.62 70.12
CA ASN A 269 0.40 -8.32 69.20
C ASN A 269 -0.44 -9.27 68.35
N ASP A 270 -0.62 -8.93 67.07
CA ASP A 270 -1.41 -9.69 66.10
C ASP A 270 -0.66 -9.80 64.76
N ARG A 271 -1.34 -10.16 63.67
CA ARG A 271 -0.70 -10.23 62.34
C ARG A 271 -0.15 -8.89 61.83
N LYS A 272 -0.61 -7.74 62.34
CA LYS A 272 -0.05 -6.42 62.03
C LYS A 272 1.21 -6.11 62.85
N GLY A 273 1.61 -6.99 63.77
CA GLY A 273 2.74 -6.83 64.68
C GLY A 273 2.34 -6.22 66.03
N ARG A 274 3.34 -5.92 66.87
CA ARG A 274 3.14 -5.37 68.21
C ARG A 274 2.86 -3.86 68.16
N ARG A 275 1.74 -3.44 68.73
CA ARG A 275 1.27 -2.04 68.75
C ARG A 275 0.89 -1.63 70.17
N GLN A 276 1.29 -0.44 70.61
CA GLN A 276 0.82 0.13 71.88
C GLN A 276 -0.54 0.79 71.64
N VAL A 277 -1.58 0.27 72.28
CA VAL A 277 -2.97 0.73 72.10
C VAL A 277 -3.41 1.66 73.22
N PHE A 278 -2.68 1.66 74.34
CA PHE A 278 -2.92 2.57 75.46
C PHE A 278 -1.62 2.86 76.22
N SER A 279 -1.44 4.10 76.66
CA SER A 279 -0.42 4.51 77.61
C SER A 279 -0.96 5.66 78.47
N GLY A 280 -0.80 5.58 79.79
CA GLY A 280 -1.14 6.70 80.66
C GLY A 280 -1.12 6.37 82.15
N ARG A 281 -1.08 7.41 82.99
CA ARG A 281 -1.19 7.25 84.44
C ARG A 281 -2.64 6.98 84.85
N LYS A 282 -2.82 6.01 85.75
CA LYS A 282 -4.13 5.61 86.27
C LYS A 282 -4.07 5.44 87.78
N PHE A 283 -5.12 5.88 88.45
CA PHE A 283 -5.29 5.64 89.87
C PHE A 283 -5.65 4.16 90.11
N PRO A 284 -5.27 3.60 91.27
CA PRO A 284 -5.74 2.31 91.73
C PRO A 284 -7.27 2.17 91.62
N GLU A 285 -7.75 0.94 91.40
CA GLU A 285 -9.16 0.59 91.18
C GLU A 285 -9.82 1.16 89.91
N THR A 286 -9.11 1.97 89.10
CA THR A 286 -9.64 2.45 87.82
C THR A 286 -9.86 1.30 86.85
N LEU A 287 -11.02 1.27 86.17
CA LEU A 287 -11.28 0.34 85.07
C LEU A 287 -10.79 0.93 83.74
N LEU A 288 -9.89 0.23 83.06
CA LEU A 288 -9.59 0.44 81.65
C LEU A 288 -10.62 -0.34 80.83
N ASP A 289 -11.43 0.35 80.02
CA ASP A 289 -12.34 -0.25 79.03
C ASP A 289 -11.93 0.25 77.64
N LEU A 290 -11.34 -0.63 76.83
CA LEU A 290 -10.73 -0.30 75.54
C LEU A 290 -11.36 -1.14 74.43
N ASP A 291 -11.76 -0.50 73.33
CA ASP A 291 -12.17 -1.21 72.12
C ASP A 291 -10.93 -1.41 71.22
N LEU A 292 -10.47 -2.65 71.11
CA LEU A 292 -9.23 -3.01 70.42
C LEU A 292 -9.54 -3.61 69.06
N GLU A 293 -8.81 -3.18 68.02
CA GLU A 293 -8.86 -3.78 66.69
C GLU A 293 -7.76 -4.83 66.54
N ILE A 294 -8.14 -6.10 66.37
CA ILE A 294 -7.23 -7.24 66.23
C ILE A 294 -7.40 -7.93 64.86
N GLN A 295 -6.30 -8.43 64.29
CA GLN A 295 -6.32 -9.17 63.03
C GLN A 295 -5.89 -10.64 63.21
N GLY A 296 -6.86 -11.56 63.13
CA GLY A 296 -6.64 -12.98 63.41
C GLY A 296 -6.34 -13.25 64.89
N LYS A 297 -5.49 -14.25 65.17
CA LYS A 297 -5.03 -14.54 66.54
C LYS A 297 -4.22 -13.37 67.08
N ALA A 298 -4.56 -12.89 68.27
CA ALA A 298 -3.93 -11.74 68.89
C ALA A 298 -3.66 -11.97 70.38
N VAL A 299 -2.60 -11.35 70.89
CA VAL A 299 -2.23 -11.36 72.30
C VAL A 299 -2.25 -9.92 72.81
N VAL A 300 -3.02 -9.67 73.87
CA VAL A 300 -3.08 -8.37 74.55
C VAL A 300 -2.29 -8.46 75.85
N GLU A 301 -1.32 -7.56 76.04
CA GLU A 301 -0.46 -7.51 77.23
C GLU A 301 -0.62 -6.18 77.96
N VAL A 302 -0.71 -6.23 79.29
CA VAL A 302 -0.78 -5.06 80.16
C VAL A 302 0.48 -4.96 80.99
N TYR A 303 1.06 -3.77 81.02
CA TYR A 303 2.23 -3.41 81.82
C TYR A 303 1.85 -2.30 82.81
N LEU A 304 2.28 -2.44 84.07
CA LEU A 304 2.19 -1.40 85.09
C LEU A 304 3.59 -1.01 85.54
N ASN A 305 3.92 0.27 85.44
CA ASN A 305 5.27 0.81 85.72
C ASN A 305 6.38 0.00 85.01
N GLY A 306 6.13 -0.38 83.75
CA GLY A 306 7.08 -1.16 82.93
C GLY A 306 7.15 -2.66 83.23
N ARG A 307 6.39 -3.20 84.20
CA ARG A 307 6.32 -4.64 84.49
C ARG A 307 5.05 -5.25 83.91
N LYS A 308 5.17 -6.38 83.19
CA LYS A 308 4.01 -7.11 82.65
C LYS A 308 3.20 -7.70 83.79
N VAL A 309 1.90 -7.41 83.82
CA VAL A 309 0.98 -7.88 84.88
C VAL A 309 -0.14 -8.76 84.35
N GLN A 310 -0.50 -8.65 83.06
CA GLN A 310 -1.51 -9.51 82.46
C GLN A 310 -1.23 -9.78 80.97
N THR A 311 -1.62 -10.97 80.53
CA THR A 311 -1.65 -11.37 79.12
C THR A 311 -3.00 -12.04 78.82
N ARG A 312 -3.62 -11.73 77.68
CA ARG A 312 -4.89 -12.33 77.22
C ARG A 312 -4.83 -12.65 75.73
N GLU A 313 -5.11 -13.90 75.38
CA GLU A 313 -5.18 -14.34 73.98
C GLU A 313 -6.59 -14.21 73.42
N TYR A 314 -6.66 -13.87 72.14
CA TYR A 314 -7.87 -13.85 71.32
C TYR A 314 -7.61 -14.71 70.09
N ARG A 315 -8.58 -15.52 69.69
CA ARG A 315 -8.49 -16.43 68.54
C ARG A 315 -9.61 -16.18 67.56
#